data_AF-A0A0C1RS42-F1
#
_entry.id   AF-A0A0C1RS42-F1
#
_cell.length_a   1.000
_cell.length_b   1.000
_cell.length_c   1.000
_cell.angle_alpha   90.00
_cell.angle_beta   90.00
_cell.angle_gamma   90.00
#
_symmetry.space_group_name_H-M   'P 1'
#
loop_
_entity.id
_entity.type
_entity.pdbx_description
1 polymer ?
#
loop_
_entity_poly.entity_id
_entity_poly.type
_entity_poly.pdbx_seq_one_letter_code
_entity_poly.pdbx_strand_id
1 'polypeptide(L)' 'DLKLLDEAIEAANNKRRMIGVWSPTIAAAMWYLKGTIPKFSISQVASHWIEEGLERDYPELVQKIRERMKR' A
#
# COMPACT_ATOMS: atom_id res chain seq x y z
N ASP A 1 -2.03 -17.86 10.76
CA ASP A 1 -3.27 -18.42 11.33
C ASP A 1 -4.40 -18.15 10.34
N LEU A 2 -5.21 -19.15 10.00
CA LEU A 2 -6.30 -19.02 9.03
C LEU A 2 -7.37 -18.04 9.49
N LYS A 3 -7.59 -17.93 10.81
CA LYS A 3 -8.56 -16.97 11.38
C LYS A 3 -8.18 -15.52 11.09
N LEU A 4 -6.89 -15.19 11.17
CA LEU A 4 -6.39 -13.85 10.88
C LEU A 4 -6.55 -13.48 9.39
N LEU A 5 -6.56 -14.48 8.50
CA LEU A 5 -6.79 -14.25 7.08
C LEU A 5 -8.27 -13.93 6.81
N ASP A 6 -9.19 -14.67 7.43
CA ASP A 6 -10.63 -14.45 7.29
C ASP A 6 -11.03 -13.07 7.84
N GLU A 7 -10.50 -12.69 9.01
CA GLU A 7 -10.71 -11.36 9.61
C GLU A 7 -10.19 -10.22 8.72
N ALA A 8 -9.07 -10.43 8.02
CA ALA A 8 -8.50 -9.45 7.10
C ALA A 8 -9.37 -9.26 5.84
N ILE A 9 -9.96 -10.34 5.33
CA ILE A 9 -10.87 -10.31 4.17
C ILE A 9 -12.17 -9.57 4.54
N GLU A 10 -12.76 -9.85 5.70
CA GLU A 10 -13.96 -9.15 6.16
C GLU A 10 -13.71 -7.65 6.39
N ALA A 11 -12.57 -7.30 7.00
CA ALA A 11 -12.19 -5.92 7.22
C ALA A 11 -11.97 -5.14 5.90
N ALA A 12 -11.40 -5.80 4.88
CA ALA A 12 -11.20 -5.23 3.55
C ALA A 12 -12.52 -4.95 2.81
N ASN A 13 -13.54 -5.79 3.03
CA ASN A 13 -14.84 -5.64 2.39
C ASN A 13 -15.76 -4.61 3.09
N ASN A 14 -15.63 -4.42 4.41
CA ASN A 14 -16.54 -3.58 5.20
C ASN A 14 -16.06 -2.15 5.51
N LYS A 15 -14.75 -1.87 5.49
CA LYS A 15 -14.26 -0.52 5.87
C LYS A 15 -14.31 0.44 4.68
N ARG A 16 -15.02 1.57 4.83
CA ARG A 16 -14.97 2.75 3.93
C ARG A 16 -13.52 2.96 3.49
N ARG A 17 -13.26 2.74 2.20
CA ARG A 17 -11.92 2.77 1.63
C ARG A 17 -11.33 4.17 1.81
N MET A 18 -10.48 4.35 2.83
CA MET A 18 -9.80 5.64 3.10
C MET A 18 -8.86 6.06 1.98
N ILE A 19 -8.53 5.16 1.06
CA ILE A 19 -7.81 5.45 -0.17
C ILE A 19 -8.56 4.70 -1.28
N GLY A 20 -9.15 5.42 -2.24
CA GLY A 20 -10.01 4.86 -3.29
C GLY A 20 -9.32 3.91 -4.30
N VAL A 21 -8.01 3.66 -4.14
CA VAL A 21 -7.14 2.97 -5.12
C VAL A 21 -6.88 1.50 -4.76
N TRP A 22 -7.29 1.03 -3.58
CA TRP A 22 -6.99 -0.34 -3.13
C TRP A 22 -8.02 -1.35 -3.66
N SER A 23 -7.54 -2.38 -4.35
CA SER A 23 -8.35 -3.57 -4.62
C SER A 23 -8.57 -4.36 -3.31
N PRO A 24 -9.68 -5.11 -3.17
CA PRO A 24 -9.95 -5.92 -1.97
C PRO A 24 -8.82 -6.88 -1.60
N THR A 25 -8.18 -7.47 -2.61
CA THR A 25 -7.03 -8.40 -2.44
C THR A 25 -5.84 -7.72 -1.77
N ILE A 26 -5.48 -6.51 -2.22
CA ILE A 26 -4.33 -5.79 -1.65
C ILE A 26 -4.66 -5.38 -0.20
N ALA A 27 -5.90 -4.94 0.06
CA ALA A 27 -6.33 -4.60 1.41
C ALA A 27 -6.25 -5.81 2.37
N ALA A 28 -6.74 -6.99 1.97
CA ALA A 28 -6.66 -8.20 2.77
C ALA A 28 -5.19 -8.60 3.06
N ALA A 29 -4.32 -8.57 2.04
CA ALA A 29 -2.91 -8.88 2.21
C ALA A 29 -2.21 -7.91 3.18
N MET A 30 -2.46 -6.61 3.06
CA MET A 30 -1.88 -5.59 3.93
C MET A 30 -2.34 -5.71 5.38
N TRP A 31 -3.63 -6.01 5.60
CA TRP A 31 -4.16 -6.24 6.95
C TRP A 31 -3.57 -7.49 7.58
N TYR A 32 -3.42 -8.56 6.80
CA TYR A 32 -2.74 -9.77 7.26
C TYR A 32 -1.29 -9.49 7.65
N LEU A 33 -0.52 -8.77 6.82
CA LEU A 33 0.86 -8.38 7.13
C LEU A 33 0.94 -7.50 8.39
N LYS A 34 -0.01 -6.59 8.57
CA LYS A 34 -0.11 -5.76 9.77
C LYS A 34 -0.36 -6.56 11.04
N GLY A 35 -1.16 -7.63 10.96
CA GLY A 35 -1.44 -8.53 12.09
C GLY A 35 -0.30 -9.50 12.40
N THR A 36 0.58 -9.77 11.44
CA THR A 36 1.64 -10.79 11.57
C THR A 36 3.03 -10.22 11.82
N ILE A 37 3.32 -9.01 11.33
CA ILE A 37 4.63 -8.38 11.45
C ILE A 37 4.56 -7.23 12.47
N PRO A 38 5.32 -7.30 13.59
CA PRO A 38 5.38 -6.21 14.55
C PRO A 38 5.82 -4.90 13.90
N LYS A 39 5.14 -3.79 14.25
CA LYS A 39 5.42 -2.44 13.73
C LYS A 39 5.22 -2.26 12.21
N PHE A 40 4.51 -3.18 11.55
CA PHE A 40 4.22 -3.04 10.12
C PHE A 40 3.33 -1.83 9.83
N SER A 41 3.79 -0.99 8.90
CA SER A 41 3.11 0.23 8.48
C SER A 41 2.56 0.08 7.07
N ILE A 42 1.24 -0.14 6.95
CA ILE A 42 0.56 -0.27 5.66
C ILE A 42 0.82 0.96 4.78
N SER A 43 0.75 2.17 5.34
CA SER A 43 0.94 3.42 4.57
C SER A 43 2.37 3.57 4.05
N GLN A 44 3.37 3.17 4.84
CA GLN A 44 4.78 3.24 4.42
C GLN A 44 5.05 2.27 3.27
N VAL A 45 4.60 1.02 3.38
CA VAL A 45 4.76 0.02 2.33
C VAL A 45 3.98 0.41 1.08
N ALA A 46 2.76 0.94 1.25
CA ALA A 46 1.97 1.46 0.14
C ALA A 46 2.70 2.55 -0.64
N SER A 47 3.20 3.55 0.09
CA SER A 47 3.90 4.70 -0.51
C SER A 47 5.13 4.22 -1.28
N HIS A 48 5.87 3.27 -0.70
CA HIS A 48 7.03 2.69 -1.34
C HIS A 48 6.68 1.97 -2.65
N TRP A 49 5.67 1.09 -2.68
CA TRP A 49 5.28 0.40 -3.91
C TRP A 49 4.71 1.31 -4.98
N ILE A 50 4.00 2.38 -4.58
CA ILE A 50 3.53 3.40 -5.53
C ILE A 50 4.73 4.16 -6.11
N GLU A 51 5.69 4.56 -5.28
CA GLU A 51 6.91 5.23 -5.74
C GLU A 51 7.72 4.34 -6.69
N GLU A 52 7.97 3.08 -6.31
CA GLU A 52 8.67 2.11 -7.16
C GLU A 52 7.94 1.90 -8.50
N GLY A 53 6.61 1.82 -8.48
CA GLY A 53 5.81 1.72 -9.70
C GLY A 53 5.98 2.93 -10.62
N LEU A 54 5.97 4.14 -10.05
CA LEU A 54 6.17 5.37 -10.80
C LEU A 54 7.60 5.51 -11.33
N GLU A 55 8.61 5.11 -10.54
CA GLU A 55 10.01 5.11 -10.97
C GLU A 55 10.24 4.13 -12.12
N ARG A 56 9.62 2.95 -12.06
CA ARG A 56 9.74 1.93 -13.09
C ARG A 56 9.06 2.34 -14.39
N ASP A 57 7.81 2.80 -14.32
CA ASP A 57 6.96 2.99 -15.50
C ASP A 57 7.09 4.43 -16.09
N TYR A 58 7.48 5.40 -15.26
CA TYR A 58 7.61 6.83 -15.65
C TYR A 58 8.89 7.48 -15.07
N PRO A 59 10.08 6.92 -15.31
CA PRO A 59 11.33 7.39 -14.70
C PRO A 59 11.64 8.87 -14.98
N GLU A 60 11.41 9.33 -16.21
CA GLU A 60 11.67 10.72 -16.61
C GLU A 60 10.80 11.73 -15.84
N LEU A 61 9.54 11.36 -15.56
CA LEU A 61 8.62 12.21 -14.80
C LEU A 61 9.08 12.33 -13.35
N VAL A 62 9.41 11.20 -12.72
CA VAL A 62 9.91 11.17 -11.34
C VAL A 62 11.21 11.96 -11.21
N GLN A 63 12.13 11.82 -12.16
CA GLN A 63 13.37 12.59 -12.18
C GLN A 63 13.10 14.10 -12.26
N LYS A 64 12.26 14.56 -13.20
CA LYS A 64 11.90 15.98 -13.34
C LYS A 64 11.26 16.55 -12.07
N ILE A 65 10.41 15.77 -11.40
CA ILE A 65 9.79 16.16 -10.12
C ILE A 65 10.89 16.31 -9.04
N ARG A 66 11.77 15.32 -8.89
CA ARG A 66 12.88 15.34 -7.91
C ARG A 66 13.83 16.51 -8.11
N GLU A 67 14.17 16.85 -9.36
CA GLU A 67 15.03 17.99 -9.68
C GLU A 67 14.39 19.33 -9.28
N ARG A 68 13.08 19.47 -9.48
CA ARG A 68 12.34 20.68 -9.07
C ARG A 68 12.16 20.80 -7.57
N MET A 69 12.04 19.68 -6.85
CA MET A 69 11.91 19.67 -5.38
C MET A 69 13.22 19.94 -4.63
N LYS A 70 14.37 19.80 -5.30
CA LYS A 70 15.69 20.13 -4.73
C LYS A 70 16.03 21.63 -4.75
N ARG A 71 15.18 22.45 -5.37
CA ARG A 71 15.24 23.92 -5.33
C ARG A 71 14.32 24.45 -4.24
#